data_AF-A0A402DN93-F1
#
_entry.id   AF-A0A402DN93-F1
#
_cell.length_a   1.000
_cell.length_b   1.000
_cell.length_c   1.000
_cell.angle_alpha   90.00
_cell.angle_beta   90.00
_cell.angle_gamma   90.00
#
_symmetry.space_group_name_H-M   'P 1'
#
loop_
_entity.id
_entity.type
_entity.pdbx_description
1 polymer ?
#
loop_
_entity_poly.entity_id
_entity_poly.type
_entity_poly.pdbx_seq_one_letter_code
_entity_poly.pdbx_strand_id
1 'polypeptide(L)'
;MDDDEARVLLAEVRDEAVRRLAALRDEHAAVVDASRDSNADDEHDPEGATIAFERAQVDALARAATQRLAEVERAEERLADGTYGTCARCGRPIPDARLAARPTATTCVACAAAAGRG
;
A
#
# COMPACT_ATOMS: atom_id res chain seq x y z
N MET A 1 -17.39 -12.76 -9.82
CA MET A 1 -16.05 -13.21 -9.42
C MET A 1 -16.29 -14.17 -8.29
N ASP A 2 -15.90 -15.42 -8.49
CA ASP A 2 -16.06 -16.45 -7.46
C ASP A 2 -14.90 -16.36 -6.45
N ASP A 3 -15.09 -16.94 -5.26
CA ASP A 3 -14.12 -16.82 -4.17
C ASP A 3 -12.73 -17.34 -4.53
N ASP A 4 -12.63 -18.39 -5.34
CA ASP A 4 -11.34 -18.93 -5.78
C ASP A 4 -10.58 -17.96 -6.68
N GLU A 5 -11.28 -17.27 -7.58
CA GLU A 5 -10.71 -16.21 -8.42
C GLU A 5 -10.22 -15.04 -7.54
N ALA A 6 -11.03 -14.65 -6.55
CA ALA A 6 -10.65 -13.62 -5.59
C ALA A 6 -9.42 -14.00 -4.75
N ARG A 7 -9.29 -15.27 -4.31
CA ARG A 7 -8.13 -15.76 -3.55
C ARG A 7 -6.84 -15.64 -4.36
N VAL A 8 -6.87 -16.11 -5.62
CA VAL A 8 -5.71 -16.04 -6.51
C VAL A 8 -5.29 -14.59 -6.72
N LEU A 9 -6.26 -13.72 -7.05
CA LEU A 9 -5.99 -12.32 -7.30
C LEU A 9 -5.44 -11.58 -6.07
N LEU A 10 -5.98 -11.84 -4.87
CA LEU A 10 -5.47 -11.25 -3.63
C LEU A 10 -4.06 -11.74 -3.29
N ALA A 11 -3.76 -13.03 -3.53
CA ALA A 11 -2.43 -13.58 -3.32
C ALA A 11 -1.38 -12.92 -4.23
N GLU A 12 -1.70 -12.72 -5.51
CA GLU A 12 -0.82 -12.01 -6.45
C GLU A 12 -0.53 -10.58 -6.00
N VAL A 13 -1.58 -9.87 -5.57
CA VAL A 13 -1.47 -8.51 -5.05
C VAL A 13 -0.67 -8.48 -3.74
N ARG A 14 -0.82 -9.49 -2.88
CA ARG A 14 -0.04 -9.62 -1.63
C ARG A 14 1.43 -9.77 -1.94
N ASP A 15 1.78 -10.66 -2.86
CA ASP A 15 3.17 -10.90 -3.27
C ASP A 15 3.81 -9.63 -3.86
N GLU A 16 3.07 -8.89 -4.68
CA GLU A 16 3.52 -7.59 -5.17
C GLU A 16 3.75 -6.58 -4.04
N ALA A 17 2.79 -6.44 -3.12
CA ALA A 17 2.88 -5.51 -2.01
C ALA A 17 4.06 -5.84 -1.08
N VAL A 18 4.28 -7.13 -0.78
CA VAL A 18 5.40 -7.61 0.04
C VAL A 18 6.73 -7.32 -0.64
N ARG A 19 6.89 -7.65 -1.93
CA ARG A 19 8.12 -7.36 -2.68
C ARG A 19 8.42 -5.87 -2.71
N ARG A 20 7.41 -5.03 -2.96
CA ARG A 20 7.57 -3.58 -2.98
C ARG A 20 7.97 -3.02 -1.61
N LEU A 21 7.34 -3.51 -0.53
CA LEU A 21 7.66 -3.09 0.82
C LEU A 21 9.08 -3.50 1.23
N ALA A 22 9.53 -4.71 0.86
CA ALA A 22 10.89 -5.16 1.12
C ALA A 22 11.92 -4.26 0.42
N ALA A 23 11.75 -4.00 -0.88
CA ALA A 23 12.65 -3.14 -1.64
C ALA A 23 12.76 -1.72 -1.06
N LEU A 24 11.63 -1.12 -0.66
CA LEU A 24 11.62 0.22 -0.04
C LEU A 24 12.28 0.24 1.34
N ARG A 25 12.21 -0.86 2.10
CA ARG A 25 12.90 -0.98 3.40
C ARG A 25 14.41 -1.10 3.21
N ASP A 26 14.84 -1.87 2.22
CA ASP A 26 16.27 -2.00 1.89
C ASP A 26 16.84 -0.64 1.41
N GLU A 27 16.11 0.07 0.56
CA GLU A 27 16.46 1.42 0.12
C GLU A 27 16.53 2.40 1.29
N HIS A 28 15.53 2.38 2.19
CA HIS A 28 15.52 3.24 3.37
C HIS A 28 16.73 2.99 4.28
N ALA A 29 17.08 1.71 4.48
CA ALA A 29 18.25 1.34 5.26
C ALA A 29 19.54 1.87 4.62
N ALA A 30 19.68 1.78 3.30
CA ALA A 30 20.84 2.30 2.58
C ALA A 30 20.98 3.82 2.70
N VAL A 31 19.87 4.57 2.60
CA VAL A 31 19.89 6.04 2.78
C VAL A 31 20.26 6.42 4.22
N VAL A 32 19.77 5.68 5.21
CA VAL A 32 20.12 5.92 6.62
C VAL A 32 21.59 5.62 6.88
N ASP A 33 22.15 4.59 6.27
CA ASP A 33 23.56 4.24 6.38
C ASP A 33 24.47 5.32 5.77
N ALA A 34 24.17 5.75 4.53
CA ALA A 34 24.89 6.83 3.86
C ALA A 34 24.84 8.15 4.66
N SER A 35 23.70 8.44 5.30
CA SER A 35 23.56 9.63 6.16
C SER A 35 24.49 9.58 7.39
N ARG A 36 24.76 8.40 7.95
CA ARG A 36 25.64 8.29 9.12
C ARG A 36 27.09 8.56 8.76
N ASP A 37 27.52 8.12 7.58
CA ASP A 37 28.88 8.37 7.09
C ASP A 37 29.11 9.84 6.74
N SER A 38 28.08 10.55 6.22
CA SER A 38 28.20 11.99 5.89
C SER A 38 28.20 12.89 7.14
N ASN A 39 27.44 12.55 8.19
CA ASN A 39 27.38 13.33 9.44
C ASN A 39 28.67 13.26 10.29
N ALA A 40 29.66 12.44 9.91
CA ALA A 40 30.90 12.28 10.66
C ALA A 40 31.90 13.45 10.49
N ASP A 41 31.65 14.38 9.55
CA ASP A 41 32.59 15.45 9.19
C ASP A 41 31.90 16.82 8.98
N ASP A 42 30.87 17.15 9.76
CA ASP A 42 29.95 18.20 9.32
C ASP A 42 29.73 19.39 10.27
N GLU A 43 30.31 20.53 9.89
CA GLU A 43 29.79 21.84 10.27
C GLU A 43 29.25 22.64 9.05
N HIS A 44 29.43 22.19 7.80
CA HIS A 44 29.02 22.93 6.58
C HIS A 44 28.84 22.08 5.30
N ASP A 45 28.14 20.95 5.35
CA ASP A 45 27.87 20.07 4.20
C ASP A 45 26.47 20.32 3.60
N PRO A 46 26.38 20.87 2.36
CA PRO A 46 25.11 21.02 1.65
C PRO A 46 24.45 19.66 1.28
N GLU A 47 25.18 18.54 1.33
CA GLU A 47 24.69 17.21 0.95
C GLU A 47 23.76 16.62 2.03
N GLY A 48 23.93 16.98 3.32
CA GLY A 48 23.07 16.54 4.43
C GLY A 48 21.59 16.91 4.28
N ALA A 49 21.29 18.07 3.69
CA ALA A 49 19.90 18.50 3.41
C ALA A 49 19.26 17.64 2.30
N THR A 50 20.06 17.18 1.33
CA THR A 50 19.61 16.32 0.23
C THR A 50 19.31 14.91 0.73
N ILE A 51 20.19 14.35 1.57
CA ILE A 51 20.01 13.03 2.18
C ILE A 51 18.78 13.01 3.10
N ALA A 52 18.54 14.07 3.87
CA ALA A 52 17.34 14.18 4.71
C ALA A 52 16.03 14.18 3.88
N PHE A 53 16.03 14.85 2.72
CA PHE A 53 14.89 14.87 1.81
C PHE A 53 14.65 13.50 1.17
N GLU A 54 15.71 12.85 0.66
CA GLU A 54 15.64 11.50 0.10
C GLU A 54 15.11 10.50 1.11
N ARG A 55 15.63 10.53 2.35
CA ARG A 55 15.13 9.70 3.45
C ARG A 55 13.65 9.89 3.68
N ALA A 56 13.18 11.13 3.76
CA ALA A 56 11.76 11.43 3.98
C ALA A 56 10.87 10.91 2.84
N GLN A 57 11.37 10.94 1.60
CA GLN A 57 10.67 10.39 0.44
C GLN A 57 10.53 8.87 0.53
N VAL A 58 11.64 8.15 0.74
CA VAL A 58 11.61 6.67 0.84
C VAL A 58 10.74 6.23 2.03
N ASP A 59 10.82 6.95 3.14
CA ASP A 59 9.97 6.74 4.31
C ASP A 59 8.47 6.84 3.99
N ALA A 60 8.08 7.87 3.23
CA ALA A 60 6.68 8.06 2.82
C ALA A 60 6.20 6.92 1.91
N LEU A 61 7.05 6.48 0.97
CA LEU A 61 6.75 5.36 0.09
C LEU A 61 6.62 4.03 0.87
N ALA A 62 7.52 3.76 1.83
CA ALA A 62 7.48 2.57 2.66
C ALA A 62 6.20 2.53 3.54
N ARG A 63 5.78 3.69 4.07
CA ARG A 63 4.51 3.82 4.80
C ARG A 63 3.31 3.51 3.90
N ALA A 64 3.27 4.06 2.69
CA ALA A 64 2.21 3.78 1.73
C ALA A 64 2.16 2.30 1.33
N ALA A 65 3.31 1.66 1.10
CA ALA A 65 3.40 0.23 0.80
C ALA A 65 2.91 -0.64 1.98
N THR A 66 3.24 -0.25 3.22
CA THR A 66 2.74 -0.92 4.43
C THR A 66 1.21 -0.82 4.53
N GLN A 67 0.64 0.36 4.27
CA GLN A 67 -0.82 0.53 4.22
C GLN A 67 -1.44 -0.34 3.14
N ARG A 68 -0.81 -0.41 1.96
CA ARG A 68 -1.29 -1.24 0.85
C ARG A 68 -1.33 -2.72 1.21
N LEU A 69 -0.31 -3.24 1.90
CA LEU A 69 -0.29 -4.62 2.39
C LEU A 69 -1.42 -4.87 3.40
N ALA A 70 -1.62 -3.95 4.35
CA ALA A 70 -2.72 -4.03 5.31
C ALA A 70 -4.11 -3.94 4.65
N GLU A 71 -4.24 -3.30 3.50
CA GLU A 71 -5.49 -3.36 2.71
C GLU A 71 -5.72 -4.73 2.09
N VAL A 72 -4.66 -5.44 1.68
CA VAL A 72 -4.74 -6.81 1.14
C VAL A 72 -5.15 -7.78 2.23
N GLU A 73 -4.49 -7.72 3.38
CA GLU A 73 -4.78 -8.59 4.53
C GLU A 73 -6.25 -8.46 4.95
N ARG A 74 -6.79 -7.23 5.03
CA ARG A 74 -8.22 -7.00 5.30
C ARG A 74 -9.15 -7.51 4.19
N ALA A 75 -8.68 -7.56 2.95
CA ALA A 75 -9.46 -8.12 1.85
C ALA A 75 -9.48 -9.65 1.92
N GLU A 76 -8.36 -10.28 2.29
CA GLU A 76 -8.27 -11.72 2.55
C GLU A 76 -9.12 -12.13 3.76
N GLU A 77 -9.13 -11.34 4.84
CA GLU A 77 -10.02 -11.53 5.99
C GLU A 77 -11.50 -11.51 5.58
N ARG A 78 -11.90 -10.53 4.76
CA ARG A 78 -13.28 -10.45 4.21
C ARG A 78 -13.62 -11.63 3.30
N LEU A 79 -12.62 -12.20 2.64
CA LEU A 79 -12.84 -13.37 1.80
C LEU A 79 -13.02 -14.62 2.67
N ALA A 80 -12.29 -14.71 3.79
CA ALA A 80 -12.44 -15.78 4.76
C ALA A 80 -13.79 -15.71 5.53
N ASP A 81 -14.29 -14.51 5.81
CA ASP A 81 -15.57 -14.30 6.52
C ASP A 81 -16.81 -14.29 5.59
N GLY A 82 -16.61 -14.37 4.26
CA GLY A 82 -17.67 -14.40 3.26
C GLY A 82 -18.29 -13.04 2.94
N THR A 83 -17.68 -11.93 3.38
CA THR A 83 -18.17 -10.56 3.10
C THR A 83 -17.43 -9.88 1.94
N TYR A 84 -16.44 -10.53 1.34
CA TYR A 84 -15.73 -10.04 0.17
C TYR A 84 -16.71 -9.75 -0.98
N GLY A 85 -16.41 -8.69 -1.74
CA GLY A 85 -17.31 -8.22 -2.79
C GLY A 85 -18.58 -7.52 -2.29
N THR A 86 -18.79 -7.35 -0.98
CA THR A 86 -19.90 -6.54 -0.44
C THR A 86 -19.44 -5.13 -0.08
N CYS A 87 -20.21 -4.11 -0.51
CA CYS A 87 -19.90 -2.71 -0.23
C CYS A 87 -20.12 -2.38 1.25
N ALA A 88 -19.06 -2.02 1.97
CA ALA A 88 -19.10 -1.67 3.39
C ALA A 88 -19.99 -0.47 3.73
N ARG A 89 -20.37 0.35 2.74
CA ARG A 89 -21.21 1.55 2.95
C ARG A 89 -22.69 1.32 2.70
N CYS A 90 -23.07 0.47 1.75
CA CYS A 90 -24.48 0.30 1.36
C CYS A 90 -24.94 -1.16 1.29
N GLY A 91 -24.08 -2.12 1.62
CA GLY A 91 -24.39 -3.56 1.63
C GLY A 91 -24.63 -4.18 0.25
N ARG A 92 -24.55 -3.40 -0.83
CA ARG A 92 -24.74 -3.92 -2.20
C ARG A 92 -23.47 -4.56 -2.75
N PRO A 93 -23.57 -5.49 -3.72
CA PRO A 93 -22.41 -6.05 -4.40
C PRO A 93 -21.51 -4.97 -5.02
N ILE A 94 -20.20 -5.16 -4.90
CA ILE A 94 -19.16 -4.43 -5.60
C ILE A 94 -19.03 -5.07 -7.00
N PRO A 95 -19.07 -4.30 -8.10
CA PRO A 95 -18.94 -4.87 -9.43
C PRO A 95 -17.63 -5.65 -9.60
N ASP A 96 -17.69 -6.83 -10.22
CA ASP A 96 -16.52 -7.69 -10.48
C ASP A 96 -15.41 -6.94 -11.22
N ALA A 97 -15.73 -6.15 -12.24
CA ALA A 97 -14.75 -5.34 -12.97
C ALA A 97 -13.98 -4.36 -12.05
N ARG A 98 -14.61 -3.89 -10.96
CA ARG A 98 -13.95 -3.04 -9.96
C ARG A 98 -13.05 -3.85 -9.04
N LEU A 99 -13.47 -5.07 -8.64
CA LEU A 99 -12.63 -5.97 -7.85
C LEU A 99 -11.43 -6.46 -8.67
N ALA A 100 -11.62 -6.79 -9.95
CA ALA A 100 -10.55 -7.12 -10.87
C ALA A 100 -9.52 -5.98 -11.01
N ALA A 101 -10.00 -4.73 -11.14
CA ALA A 101 -9.12 -3.56 -11.24
C ALA A 101 -8.49 -3.14 -9.90
N ARG A 102 -9.21 -3.31 -8.78
CA ARG A 102 -8.77 -2.98 -7.43
C ARG A 102 -9.30 -4.02 -6.43
N PRO A 103 -8.56 -5.11 -6.20
CA PRO A 103 -9.01 -6.23 -5.35
C PRO A 103 -9.26 -5.85 -3.88
N THR A 104 -8.60 -4.78 -3.41
CA THR A 104 -8.80 -4.26 -2.05
C THR A 104 -9.97 -3.29 -1.92
N ALA A 105 -10.79 -3.11 -2.96
CA ALA A 105 -11.94 -2.22 -2.88
C ALA A 105 -12.91 -2.65 -1.76
N THR A 106 -13.28 -1.68 -0.91
CA THR A 106 -14.25 -1.86 0.18
C THR A 106 -15.62 -1.27 -0.13
N THR A 107 -15.73 -0.48 -1.21
CA THR A 107 -16.94 0.25 -1.59
C THR A 107 -17.23 0.11 -3.08
N CYS A 108 -18.51 0.14 -3.45
CA CYS A 108 -18.96 0.18 -4.84
C CYS A 108 -18.67 1.55 -5.49
N VAL A 109 -18.73 1.61 -6.83
CA VAL A 109 -18.44 2.83 -7.61
C VAL A 109 -19.27 4.02 -7.15
N ALA A 110 -20.58 3.83 -6.93
CA ALA A 110 -21.48 4.89 -6.50
C ALA A 110 -21.09 5.45 -5.11
N CYS A 111 -20.77 4.58 -4.15
CA CYS A 111 -20.37 4.98 -2.80
C CYS A 111 -19.00 5.67 -2.78
N ALA A 112 -18.07 5.24 -3.63
CA ALA A 112 -16.76 5.88 -3.76
C ALA A 112 -16.88 7.27 -4.41
N ALA A 113 -17.67 7.41 -5.48
CA ALA A 113 -17.89 8.69 -6.15
C ALA A 113 -18.54 9.73 -5.21
N ALA A 114 -19.39 9.29 -4.28
CA ALA A 114 -20.03 10.16 -3.31
C ALA A 114 -19.10 10.63 -2.17
N ALA A 115 -17.96 9.96 -1.94
CA ALA A 115 -16.99 10.36 -0.92
C ALA A 115 -15.99 11.42 -1.42
N GLY A 116 -15.63 11.38 -2.71
CA GLY A 116 -14.69 12.35 -3.32
C GLY A 116 -15.29 13.72 -3.67
N ARG A 117 -16.53 13.99 -3.25
CA ARG A 117 -17.23 15.28 -3.43
C ARG A 117 -17.42 16.05 -2.13
N GLY A 118 -16.71 15.65 -1.06
CA GLY A 118 -16.77 16.24 0.27
C GLY A 118 -15.46 16.91 0.63
#